data_AF-A0A3D4BCV0-F1
#
_entry.id   AF-A0A3D4BCV0-F1
#
_cell.length_a   1.000
_cell.length_b   1.000
_cell.length_c   1.000
_cell.angle_alpha   90.00
_cell.angle_beta   90.00
_cell.angle_gamma   90.00
#
_symmetry.space_group_name_H-M   'P 1'
#
loop_
_entity.id
_entity.type
_entity.pdbx_description
1 polymer ?
#
loop_
_entity_poly.entity_id
_entity_poly.type
_entity_poly.pdbx_seq_one_letter_code
_entity_poly.pdbx_strand_id
1 'polypeptide(L)'
;QELRARLIFLFRALKIDTVFTFNPWGHGEENPDHIITAQAVEAARWMAGMGKDYPEHTAAGLTPHTVRDQYYWTVRYVQPYNRVVDISAYIEKKIDAMVVNKAQGPAGAAGSLLRKKLEAAGIRIPAFGENDETADREYVRLFGLCDFSDLAEKYELKYAEAFYYIPPGGTFIGTVDSEAVQKYIDENGMVHDKN
;
A
#
# COMPACT_ATOMS: atom_id res chain seq x y z
N GLN A 1 10.04 -14.92 13.40
CA GLN A 1 11.29 -14.88 12.58
C GLN A 1 11.06 -15.42 11.17
N GLU A 2 10.35 -16.54 11.02
CA GLU A 2 10.06 -17.15 9.70
C GLU A 2 9.37 -16.21 8.69
N LEU A 3 8.33 -15.48 9.10
CA LEU A 3 7.61 -14.56 8.19
C LEU A 3 8.51 -13.48 7.59
N ARG A 4 9.42 -12.92 8.41
CA ARG A 4 10.40 -11.93 7.95
C ARG A 4 11.37 -12.52 6.94
N ALA A 5 11.87 -13.73 7.19
CA ALA A 5 12.79 -14.42 6.28
C ALA A 5 12.16 -14.63 4.89
N ARG A 6 10.90 -15.09 4.86
CA ARG A 6 10.14 -15.30 3.62
C ARG A 6 9.89 -14.00 2.85
N LEU A 7 9.55 -12.93 3.55
CA LEU A 7 9.37 -11.61 2.92
C LEU A 7 10.69 -11.08 2.36
N ILE A 8 11.80 -11.21 3.10
CA ILE A 8 13.14 -10.83 2.62
C ILE A 8 13.55 -11.62 1.39
N PHE A 9 13.25 -12.92 1.36
CA PHE A 9 13.46 -13.76 0.17
C PHE A 9 12.75 -13.16 -1.04
N LEU A 10 11.45 -12.84 -0.92
CA LEU A 10 10.67 -12.23 -2.00
C LEU A 10 11.24 -10.86 -2.42
N PHE A 11 11.61 -10.01 -1.47
CA PHE A 11 12.20 -8.69 -1.78
C PHE A 11 13.50 -8.80 -2.56
N ARG A 12 14.39 -9.72 -2.16
CA ARG A 12 15.68 -9.94 -2.83
C ARG A 12 15.54 -10.63 -4.19
N ALA A 13 14.60 -11.57 -4.32
CA ALA A 13 14.36 -12.34 -5.54
C ALA A 13 13.67 -11.50 -6.62
N LEU A 14 12.65 -10.73 -6.23
CA LEU A 14 11.87 -9.90 -7.15
C LEU A 14 12.42 -8.49 -7.33
N LYS A 15 13.46 -8.11 -6.58
CA LYS A 15 14.05 -6.75 -6.58
C LYS A 15 12.98 -5.68 -6.34
N ILE A 16 12.29 -5.81 -5.21
CA ILE A 16 11.21 -4.91 -4.82
C ILE A 16 11.77 -3.57 -4.33
N ASP A 17 11.55 -2.50 -5.09
CA ASP A 17 11.93 -1.14 -4.69
C ASP A 17 10.86 -0.43 -3.85
N THR A 18 9.58 -0.76 -4.05
CA THR A 18 8.42 -0.12 -3.41
C THR A 18 7.48 -1.15 -2.77
N VAL A 19 6.99 -0.87 -1.56
CA VAL A 19 5.98 -1.69 -0.88
C VAL A 19 4.71 -0.91 -0.59
N PHE A 20 3.58 -1.60 -0.73
CA PHE A 20 2.27 -1.17 -0.24
C PHE A 20 1.82 -2.13 0.86
N THR A 21 1.45 -1.62 2.03
CA THR A 21 1.03 -2.44 3.18
C THR A 21 0.10 -1.66 4.11
N PHE A 22 -0.43 -2.27 5.16
CA PHE A 22 -1.15 -1.54 6.21
C PHE A 22 -0.20 -0.68 7.04
N ASN A 23 -0.75 0.26 7.81
CA ASN A 23 0.02 1.09 8.71
C ASN A 23 0.59 0.26 9.90
N PRO A 24 1.92 0.17 10.07
CA PRO A 24 2.57 -0.69 11.07
C PRO A 24 2.35 -0.26 12.53
N TRP A 25 1.91 0.98 12.76
CA TRP A 25 1.60 1.50 14.08
C TRP A 25 0.17 1.15 14.54
N GLY A 26 -0.69 0.65 13.63
CA GLY A 26 -1.98 0.06 13.98
C GLY A 26 -3.01 1.04 14.58
N HIS A 27 -2.87 2.35 14.37
CA HIS A 27 -3.81 3.34 14.91
C HIS A 27 -5.25 3.01 14.48
N GLY A 28 -6.10 2.67 15.46
CA GLY A 28 -7.50 2.29 15.23
C GLY A 28 -7.71 1.04 14.37
N GLU A 29 -6.69 0.21 14.19
CA GLU A 29 -6.82 -1.02 13.41
C GLU A 29 -7.41 -2.16 14.27
N GLU A 30 -8.61 -2.59 13.93
CA GLU A 30 -9.35 -3.65 14.63
C GLU A 30 -8.95 -5.06 14.17
N ASN A 31 -8.42 -5.19 12.95
CA ASN A 31 -7.99 -6.47 12.41
C ASN A 31 -6.52 -6.75 12.77
N PRO A 32 -6.24 -7.71 13.68
CA PRO A 32 -4.87 -8.02 14.08
C PRO A 32 -3.98 -8.47 12.91
N ASP A 33 -4.56 -9.11 11.88
CA ASP A 33 -3.80 -9.56 10.72
C ASP A 33 -3.22 -8.40 9.91
N HIS A 34 -3.91 -7.25 9.88
CA HIS A 34 -3.39 -6.05 9.24
C HIS A 34 -2.12 -5.54 9.97
N ILE A 35 -2.17 -5.51 11.30
CA ILE A 35 -1.07 -5.04 12.15
C ILE A 35 0.15 -5.98 12.01
N ILE A 36 -0.08 -7.29 12.15
CA ILE A 36 0.98 -8.30 12.07
C ILE A 36 1.63 -8.28 10.68
N THR A 37 0.81 -8.19 9.62
CA THR A 37 1.31 -8.10 8.24
C THR A 37 2.17 -6.85 8.05
N ALA A 38 1.70 -5.68 8.48
CA ALA A 38 2.44 -4.43 8.33
C ALA A 38 3.77 -4.45 9.08
N GLN A 39 3.78 -4.92 10.33
CA GLN A 39 5.00 -5.02 11.12
C GLN A 39 6.00 -6.02 10.51
N ALA A 40 5.50 -7.12 9.93
CA ALA A 40 6.36 -8.09 9.27
C ALA A 40 6.98 -7.53 7.97
N VAL A 41 6.20 -6.81 7.15
CA VAL A 41 6.68 -6.11 5.96
C VAL A 41 7.72 -5.06 6.35
N GLU A 42 7.45 -4.26 7.38
CA GLU A 42 8.40 -3.25 7.86
C GLU A 42 9.70 -3.83 8.41
N ALA A 43 9.63 -4.92 9.17
CA ALA A 43 10.82 -5.59 9.65
C ALA A 43 11.62 -6.22 8.49
N ALA A 44 10.93 -6.77 7.48
CA ALA A 44 11.56 -7.38 6.32
C ALA A 44 12.22 -6.34 5.41
N ARG A 45 11.54 -5.23 5.12
CA ARG A 45 12.05 -4.19 4.22
C ARG A 45 13.32 -3.55 4.79
N TRP A 46 13.35 -3.36 6.11
CA TRP A 46 14.52 -2.83 6.82
C TRP A 46 15.75 -3.75 6.67
N MET A 47 15.54 -5.06 6.79
CA MET A 47 16.60 -6.06 6.80
C MET A 47 17.00 -6.56 5.41
N ALA A 48 16.15 -6.37 4.39
CA ALA A 48 16.38 -6.95 3.06
C ALA A 48 17.67 -6.44 2.38
N GLY A 49 18.07 -5.20 2.68
CA GLY A 49 19.33 -4.60 2.23
C GLY A 49 20.57 -5.02 3.02
N MET A 50 20.43 -5.72 4.14
CA MET A 50 21.57 -6.19 4.94
C MET A 50 22.21 -7.43 4.30
N GLY A 51 23.54 -7.50 4.30
CA GLY A 51 24.31 -8.58 3.66
C GLY A 51 24.79 -9.70 4.58
N LYS A 52 24.62 -9.56 5.91
CA LYS A 52 25.13 -10.54 6.89
C LYS A 52 24.10 -11.60 7.30
N ASP A 53 22.84 -11.40 6.94
CA ASP A 53 21.72 -12.28 7.29
C ASP A 53 21.31 -13.17 6.11
N TYR A 54 20.80 -14.36 6.44
CA TYR A 54 20.27 -15.36 5.49
C TYR A 54 21.32 -15.85 4.49
N PRO A 55 22.39 -16.55 4.95
CA PRO A 55 23.42 -17.10 4.07
C PRO A 55 22.86 -18.03 2.98
N GLU A 56 21.74 -18.70 3.25
CA GLU A 56 20.99 -19.51 2.29
C GLU A 56 20.48 -18.71 1.09
N HIS A 57 20.16 -17.42 1.27
CA HIS A 57 19.79 -16.54 0.15
C HIS A 57 21.00 -16.29 -0.76
N THR A 58 22.16 -16.02 -0.17
CA THR A 58 23.41 -15.84 -0.92
C THR A 58 23.82 -17.13 -1.63
N ALA A 59 23.68 -18.28 -0.98
CA ALA A 59 23.92 -19.59 -1.58
C ALA A 59 22.98 -19.87 -2.78
N ALA A 60 21.76 -19.31 -2.75
CA ALA A 60 20.81 -19.33 -3.86
C ALA A 60 21.06 -18.23 -4.92
N GLY A 61 22.16 -17.47 -4.83
CA GLY A 61 22.51 -16.40 -5.78
C GLY A 61 21.74 -15.09 -5.58
N LEU A 62 20.99 -14.95 -4.48
CA LEU A 62 20.27 -13.71 -4.18
C LEU A 62 21.21 -12.70 -3.52
N THR A 63 21.19 -11.48 -4.04
CA THR A 63 21.91 -10.34 -3.46
C THR A 63 20.99 -9.49 -2.58
N PRO A 64 21.53 -8.82 -1.54
CA PRO A 64 20.78 -7.84 -0.76
C PRO A 64 20.11 -6.81 -1.65
N HIS A 65 18.90 -6.40 -1.27
CA HIS A 65 18.13 -5.41 -2.02
C HIS A 65 17.29 -4.59 -1.05
N THR A 66 17.56 -3.28 -1.02
CA THR A 66 16.86 -2.34 -0.14
C THR A 66 15.58 -1.88 -0.80
N VAL A 67 14.45 -2.18 -0.16
CA VAL A 67 13.17 -1.52 -0.45
C VAL A 67 13.29 -0.07 0.01
N ARG A 68 13.09 0.90 -0.90
CA ARG A 68 13.34 2.32 -0.62
C ARG A 68 12.07 3.10 -0.39
N ASP A 69 10.96 2.65 -0.95
CA ASP A 69 9.74 3.43 -1.04
C ASP A 69 8.58 2.72 -0.35
N GLN A 70 7.80 3.44 0.48
CA GLN A 70 6.73 2.82 1.28
C GLN A 70 5.43 3.62 1.20
N TYR A 71 4.34 2.91 0.91
CA TYR A 71 2.97 3.41 0.97
C TYR A 71 2.17 2.59 1.97
N TYR A 72 1.68 3.23 3.02
CA TYR A 72 0.77 2.59 3.97
C TYR A 72 -0.67 2.96 3.65
N TRP A 73 -1.53 1.96 3.46
CA TRP A 73 -2.96 2.17 3.26
C TRP A 73 -3.58 2.83 4.49
N THR A 74 -4.38 3.88 4.25
CA THR A 74 -5.19 4.55 5.28
C THR A 74 -6.59 3.96 5.24
N VAL A 75 -6.82 2.87 5.98
CA VAL A 75 -8.08 2.09 5.98
C VAL A 75 -8.94 2.35 7.22
N ARG A 76 -8.54 3.29 8.08
CA ARG A 76 -9.28 3.73 9.28
C ARG A 76 -9.26 5.24 9.38
N TYR A 77 -10.36 5.84 9.82
CA TYR A 77 -10.52 7.30 9.87
C TYR A 77 -9.54 8.03 10.80
N VAL A 78 -8.97 7.35 11.80
CA VAL A 78 -7.98 7.91 12.73
C VAL A 78 -6.54 7.85 12.20
N GLN A 79 -6.29 7.09 11.12
CA GLN A 79 -4.94 6.91 10.61
C GLN A 79 -4.47 8.17 9.89
N PRO A 80 -3.22 8.61 10.12
CA PRO A 80 -2.66 9.73 9.39
C PRO A 80 -2.41 9.34 7.93
N TYR A 81 -2.43 10.34 7.06
CA TYR A 81 -1.97 10.23 5.67
C TYR A 81 -1.26 11.54 5.29
N ASN A 82 -0.34 11.46 4.33
CA ASN A 82 0.42 12.60 3.80
C ASN A 82 0.50 12.58 2.26
N ARG A 83 -0.16 11.60 1.63
CA ARG A 83 -0.24 11.44 0.18
C ARG A 83 -1.67 11.12 -0.20
N VAL A 84 -2.21 11.88 -1.15
CA VAL A 84 -3.49 11.62 -1.80
C VAL A 84 -3.23 11.39 -3.29
N VAL A 85 -3.83 10.33 -3.83
CA VAL A 85 -3.64 9.91 -5.22
C VAL A 85 -4.99 9.94 -5.92
N ASP A 86 -5.09 10.67 -7.02
CA ASP A 86 -6.26 10.64 -7.90
C ASP A 86 -6.35 9.27 -8.59
N ILE A 87 -7.44 8.56 -8.35
CA ILE A 87 -7.72 7.24 -8.95
C ILE A 87 -8.90 7.29 -9.93
N SER A 88 -9.37 8.49 -10.30
CA SER A 88 -10.55 8.67 -11.15
C SER A 88 -10.44 7.95 -12.49
N ALA A 89 -9.26 7.95 -13.10
CA ALA A 89 -8.98 7.24 -14.35
C ALA A 89 -8.99 5.69 -14.21
N TYR A 90 -8.95 5.17 -12.98
CA TYR A 90 -8.83 3.74 -12.68
C TYR A 90 -10.07 3.17 -12.00
N ILE A 91 -11.11 3.97 -11.79
CA ILE A 91 -12.26 3.57 -10.97
C ILE A 91 -13.00 2.36 -11.55
N GLU A 92 -13.10 2.25 -12.87
CA GLU A 92 -13.73 1.09 -13.51
C GLU A 92 -12.96 -0.21 -13.22
N LYS A 93 -11.62 -0.16 -13.27
CA LYS A 93 -10.79 -1.34 -12.93
C LYS A 93 -10.91 -1.72 -11.46
N LYS A 94 -11.07 -0.74 -10.57
CA LYS A 94 -11.30 -0.98 -9.14
C LYS A 94 -12.67 -1.65 -8.93
N ILE A 95 -13.71 -1.18 -9.61
CA ILE A 95 -15.04 -1.83 -9.59
C ILE A 95 -14.93 -3.27 -10.09
N ASP A 96 -14.23 -3.51 -11.21
CA ASP A 96 -14.02 -4.86 -11.75
C ASP A 96 -13.36 -5.79 -10.70
N ALA A 97 -12.29 -5.31 -10.06
CA ALA A 97 -11.58 -6.06 -9.02
C ALA A 97 -12.45 -6.36 -7.79
N MET A 98 -13.32 -5.42 -7.40
CA MET A 98 -14.26 -5.61 -6.29
C MET A 98 -15.36 -6.62 -6.64
N VAL A 99 -15.90 -6.57 -7.86
CA VAL A 99 -17.00 -7.45 -8.31
C VAL A 99 -16.56 -8.92 -8.45
N VAL A 100 -15.30 -9.19 -8.83
CA VAL A 100 -14.82 -10.57 -8.96
C VAL A 100 -14.61 -11.28 -7.62
N ASN A 101 -14.43 -10.54 -6.53
CA ASN A 101 -14.29 -11.13 -5.20
C ASN A 101 -15.65 -11.55 -4.63
N LYS A 102 -16.12 -12.76 -4.99
CA LYS A 102 -17.40 -13.29 -4.52
C LYS A 102 -17.38 -13.82 -3.08
N ALA A 103 -16.21 -13.97 -2.47
CA ALA A 103 -16.04 -14.65 -1.19
C ALA A 103 -15.95 -13.71 0.04
N GLN A 104 -15.72 -12.41 -0.17
CA GLN A 104 -15.54 -11.42 0.90
C GLN A 104 -16.33 -10.15 0.57
N GLY A 105 -16.96 -9.55 1.59
CA GLY A 105 -17.77 -8.34 1.43
C GLY A 105 -16.93 -7.05 1.29
N PRO A 106 -17.55 -5.89 0.99
CA PRO A 106 -18.96 -5.64 0.65
C PRO A 106 -19.29 -5.86 -0.84
N ALA A 107 -18.33 -6.29 -1.65
CA ALA A 107 -18.50 -6.48 -3.07
C ALA A 107 -18.75 -7.95 -3.43
N GLY A 108 -18.55 -8.32 -4.70
CA GLY A 108 -18.91 -9.65 -5.18
C GLY A 108 -20.31 -9.67 -5.81
N ALA A 109 -21.21 -10.52 -5.30
CA ALA A 109 -22.57 -10.71 -5.83
C ALA A 109 -23.65 -9.86 -5.12
N ALA A 110 -23.25 -8.88 -4.31
CA ALA A 110 -24.18 -8.12 -3.47
C ALA A 110 -25.24 -7.35 -4.29
N GLY A 111 -24.85 -6.81 -5.45
CA GLY A 111 -25.76 -6.05 -6.31
C GLY A 111 -26.83 -6.91 -6.97
N SER A 112 -26.45 -8.04 -7.54
CA SER A 112 -27.37 -9.02 -8.12
C SER A 112 -28.30 -9.65 -7.09
N LEU A 113 -27.80 -9.95 -5.88
CA LEU A 113 -28.62 -10.42 -4.76
C LEU A 113 -29.61 -9.35 -4.32
N LEU A 114 -29.18 -8.09 -4.21
CA LEU A 114 -30.06 -6.98 -3.88
C LEU A 114 -31.12 -6.76 -4.98
N ARG A 115 -30.74 -6.82 -6.26
CA ARG A 115 -31.70 -6.69 -7.38
C ARG A 115 -32.82 -7.72 -7.28
N LYS A 116 -32.47 -9.00 -7.13
CA LYS A 116 -33.45 -10.10 -6.99
C LYS A 116 -34.37 -9.91 -5.78
N LYS A 117 -33.81 -9.48 -4.64
CA LYS A 117 -34.59 -9.19 -3.43
C LYS A 117 -35.59 -8.06 -3.65
N LEU A 118 -35.20 -6.99 -4.35
CA LEU A 118 -36.05 -5.85 -4.65
C LEU A 118 -37.12 -6.19 -5.69
N GLU A 119 -36.77 -6.93 -6.74
CA GLU A 119 -37.71 -7.42 -7.75
C GLU A 119 -38.82 -8.27 -7.13
N ALA A 120 -38.48 -9.17 -6.19
CA ALA A 120 -39.45 -9.96 -5.44
C ALA A 120 -40.41 -9.11 -4.58
N ALA A 121 -39.98 -7.90 -4.19
CA ALA A 121 -40.79 -6.91 -3.48
C ALA A 121 -41.51 -5.93 -4.42
N GLY A 122 -41.41 -6.11 -5.75
CA GLY A 122 -41.98 -5.19 -6.74
C GLY A 122 -41.24 -3.85 -6.87
N ILE A 123 -40.01 -3.76 -6.36
CA ILE A 123 -39.18 -2.55 -6.40
C ILE A 123 -38.10 -2.73 -7.48
N ARG A 124 -37.91 -1.70 -8.31
CA ARG A 124 -36.86 -1.66 -9.32
C ARG A 124 -35.94 -0.47 -9.11
N ILE A 125 -34.63 -0.72 -9.19
CA ILE A 125 -33.60 0.32 -9.24
C ILE A 125 -33.11 0.41 -10.69
N PRO A 126 -33.43 1.46 -11.45
CA PRO A 126 -33.04 1.57 -12.86
C PRO A 126 -31.53 1.44 -13.09
N ALA A 127 -30.71 1.97 -12.18
CA ALA A 127 -29.25 1.86 -12.24
C ALA A 127 -28.73 0.42 -12.23
N PHE A 128 -29.46 -0.55 -11.65
CA PHE A 128 -28.99 -1.95 -11.63
C PHE A 128 -29.14 -2.67 -12.98
N GLY A 129 -29.80 -2.04 -13.96
CA GLY A 129 -30.01 -2.61 -15.28
C GLY A 129 -30.80 -3.92 -15.24
N GLU A 130 -30.63 -4.72 -16.30
CA GLU A 130 -31.41 -5.94 -16.54
C GLU A 130 -30.66 -7.24 -16.22
N ASN A 131 -29.40 -7.17 -15.77
CA ASN A 131 -28.56 -8.35 -15.57
C ASN A 131 -27.72 -8.27 -14.29
N ASP A 132 -27.22 -9.44 -13.85
CA ASP A 132 -26.48 -9.58 -12.58
C ASP A 132 -25.14 -8.82 -12.60
N GLU A 133 -24.46 -8.77 -13.76
CA GLU A 133 -23.17 -8.11 -13.91
C GLU A 133 -23.29 -6.59 -13.75
N THR A 134 -24.25 -5.96 -14.44
CA THR A 134 -24.55 -4.53 -14.29
C THR A 134 -24.95 -4.21 -12.86
N ALA A 135 -25.80 -5.04 -12.25
CA ALA A 135 -26.23 -4.84 -10.87
C ALA A 135 -25.06 -4.88 -9.87
N ASP A 136 -24.15 -5.83 -9.99
CA ASP A 136 -22.96 -5.94 -9.13
C ASP A 136 -22.03 -4.73 -9.29
N ARG A 137 -21.77 -4.29 -10.53
CA ARG A 137 -20.92 -3.10 -10.80
C ARG A 137 -21.54 -1.83 -10.22
N GLU A 138 -22.81 -1.60 -10.47
CA GLU A 138 -23.49 -0.38 -10.05
C GLU A 138 -23.75 -0.36 -8.55
N TYR A 139 -23.91 -1.52 -7.91
CA TYR A 139 -23.89 -1.63 -6.47
C TYR A 139 -22.56 -1.14 -5.88
N VAL A 140 -21.42 -1.59 -6.42
CA VAL A 140 -20.10 -1.11 -5.99
C VAL A 140 -19.99 0.40 -6.25
N ARG A 141 -20.41 0.88 -7.42
CA ARG A 141 -20.33 2.31 -7.75
C ARG A 141 -21.10 3.19 -6.77
N LEU A 142 -22.33 2.79 -6.44
CA LEU A 142 -23.24 3.58 -5.62
C LEU A 142 -22.91 3.50 -4.13
N PHE A 143 -22.44 2.34 -3.65
CA PHE A 143 -22.33 2.08 -2.20
C PHE A 143 -20.93 1.67 -1.75
N GLY A 144 -20.14 1.04 -2.63
CA GLY A 144 -18.81 0.53 -2.29
C GLY A 144 -17.68 1.54 -2.48
N LEU A 145 -17.96 2.72 -3.05
CA LEU A 145 -16.96 3.74 -3.37
C LEU A 145 -17.02 5.01 -2.52
N CYS A 146 -17.93 5.11 -1.55
CA CYS A 146 -18.17 6.35 -0.78
C CYS A 146 -16.90 6.89 -0.13
N ASP A 147 -16.10 6.04 0.52
CA ASP A 147 -14.88 6.49 1.19
C ASP A 147 -13.86 7.12 0.22
N PHE A 148 -13.83 6.65 -1.04
CA PHE A 148 -12.95 7.17 -2.07
C PHE A 148 -13.46 8.50 -2.66
N SER A 149 -14.78 8.68 -2.77
CA SER A 149 -15.36 9.96 -3.22
C SER A 149 -15.34 11.03 -2.12
N ASP A 150 -15.63 10.66 -0.88
CA ASP A 150 -15.68 11.58 0.26
C ASP A 150 -14.29 12.14 0.61
N LEU A 151 -13.25 11.31 0.44
CA LEU A 151 -11.88 11.80 0.49
C LEU A 151 -11.58 12.76 -0.66
N ALA A 152 -11.99 12.42 -1.87
CA ALA A 152 -11.69 13.17 -3.09
C ALA A 152 -12.30 14.57 -3.09
N GLU A 153 -13.49 14.75 -2.52
CA GLU A 153 -14.17 16.04 -2.42
C GLU A 153 -13.30 17.09 -1.72
N LYS A 154 -12.54 16.69 -0.69
CA LYS A 154 -11.63 17.59 0.06
C LYS A 154 -10.47 18.12 -0.80
N TYR A 155 -10.21 17.50 -1.95
CA TYR A 155 -9.09 17.79 -2.84
C TYR A 155 -9.56 18.17 -4.26
N GLU A 156 -10.86 18.45 -4.44
CA GLU A 156 -11.45 18.79 -5.76
C GLU A 156 -11.24 17.68 -6.81
N LEU A 157 -11.19 16.42 -6.36
CA LEU A 157 -11.06 15.22 -7.20
C LEU A 157 -12.39 14.45 -7.25
N LYS A 158 -12.51 13.52 -8.21
CA LYS A 158 -13.69 12.64 -8.30
C LYS A 158 -13.58 11.39 -7.43
N TYR A 159 -12.42 10.73 -7.44
CA TYR A 159 -12.09 9.59 -6.58
C TYR A 159 -10.64 9.65 -6.17
N ALA A 160 -10.34 9.35 -4.90
CA ALA A 160 -9.00 9.41 -4.37
C ALA A 160 -8.70 8.26 -3.39
N GLU A 161 -7.42 7.90 -3.30
CA GLU A 161 -6.88 7.03 -2.24
C GLU A 161 -5.86 7.79 -1.41
N ALA A 162 -5.91 7.59 -0.09
CA ALA A 162 -4.96 8.16 0.85
C ALA A 162 -3.92 7.12 1.30
N PHE A 163 -2.69 7.60 1.43
CA PHE A 163 -1.58 6.82 1.95
C PHE A 163 -0.76 7.63 2.96
N TYR A 164 -0.24 6.94 3.96
CA TYR A 164 0.93 7.44 4.68
C TYR A 164 2.19 6.97 3.94
N TYR A 165 2.86 7.92 3.30
CA TYR A 165 3.99 7.72 2.42
C TYR A 165 5.31 8.04 3.12
N ILE A 166 6.29 7.15 2.98
CA ILE A 166 7.68 7.38 3.39
C ILE A 166 8.56 7.31 2.13
N PRO A 167 9.22 8.42 1.76
CA PRO A 167 10.06 8.46 0.56
C PRO A 167 11.37 7.69 0.73
N PRO A 168 12.07 7.41 -0.40
CA PRO A 168 13.47 6.99 -0.38
C PRO A 168 14.34 7.88 0.51
N GLY A 169 15.23 7.25 1.30
CA GLY A 169 16.06 7.94 2.29
C GLY A 169 15.49 7.89 3.72
N GLY A 170 14.21 7.53 3.88
CA GLY A 170 13.56 7.37 5.18
C GLY A 170 13.37 8.71 5.91
N THR A 171 13.07 8.62 7.20
CA THR A 171 12.79 9.79 8.07
C THR A 171 13.80 9.92 9.22
N PHE A 172 14.97 9.27 9.11
CA PHE A 172 15.97 9.31 10.17
C PHE A 172 16.52 10.73 10.33
N ILE A 173 16.37 11.28 11.53
CA ILE A 173 17.01 12.53 11.91
C ILE A 173 18.47 12.27 12.28
N GLY A 174 19.35 13.22 11.97
CA GLY A 174 20.78 13.13 12.31
C GLY A 174 21.58 12.21 11.39
N THR A 175 21.08 11.90 10.19
CA THR A 175 21.93 11.32 9.15
C THR A 175 23.03 12.31 8.77
N VAL A 176 24.24 11.80 8.63
CA VAL A 176 25.36 12.58 8.14
C VAL A 176 25.28 12.59 6.62
N ASP A 177 25.13 13.78 6.05
CA ASP A 177 25.18 13.96 4.60
C ASP A 177 26.62 13.75 4.12
N SER A 178 26.84 12.69 3.36
CA SER A 178 28.16 12.35 2.82
C SER A 178 28.68 13.42 1.87
N GLU A 179 27.82 14.14 1.16
CA GLU A 179 28.23 15.24 0.29
C GLU A 179 28.70 16.43 1.12
N ALA A 180 27.97 16.77 2.19
CA ALA A 180 28.40 17.80 3.13
C ALA A 180 29.71 17.44 3.84
N VAL A 181 29.92 16.18 4.20
CA VAL A 181 31.19 15.69 4.75
C VAL A 181 32.31 15.81 3.74
N GLN A 182 32.10 15.34 2.52
CA GLN A 182 33.12 15.42 1.47
C GLN A 182 33.48 16.87 1.18
N LYS A 183 32.48 17.75 1.06
CA LYS A 183 32.69 19.19 0.90
C LYS A 183 33.51 19.79 2.05
N TYR A 184 33.21 19.42 3.30
CA TYR A 184 33.99 19.92 4.44
C TYR A 184 35.44 19.42 4.40
N ILE A 185 35.67 18.17 3.99
CA ILE A 185 37.02 17.62 3.76
C ILE A 185 37.74 18.39 2.65
N ASP A 186 37.06 18.67 1.53
CA ASP A 186 37.65 19.39 0.40
C ASP A 186 38.02 20.84 0.77
N GLU A 187 37.23 21.48 1.63
CA GLU A 187 37.46 22.86 2.09
C GLU A 187 38.54 22.98 3.19
N ASN A 188 38.69 21.96 4.04
CA ASN A 188 39.51 22.04 5.26
C ASN A 188 40.66 21.02 5.31
N GLY A 189 40.73 20.11 4.34
CA GLY A 189 41.71 19.04 4.28
C GLY A 189 43.11 19.59 4.04
N MET A 190 44.04 19.28 4.94
CA MET A 190 45.46 19.59 4.77
C MET A 190 46.20 18.30 4.43
N VAL A 191 47.00 18.33 3.36
CA VAL A 191 47.89 17.22 3.00
C VAL A 191 49.05 17.22 4.00
N HIS A 192 49.18 16.15 4.77
CA HIS A 192 50.39 15.91 5.56
C HIS A 192 51.50 15.40 4.63
N ASP A 193 52.63 16.10 4.61
CA ASP A 193 53.85 15.59 3.98
C ASP A 193 54.23 14.26 4.62
N LYS A 194 54.24 13.20 3.81
CA LYS A 194 54.79 11.91 4.19
C LYS A 194 56.31 12.03 4.16
N ASN A 195 56.93 12.11 5.33
CA ASN A 195 58.35 11.82 5.51
C ASN A 195 58.65 10.34 5.24
#